data_AF-A0A4Y2JUS7-F1
#
_entry.id   AF-A0A4Y2JUS7-F1
#
_cell.length_a   1.000
_cell.length_b   1.000
_cell.length_c   1.000
_cell.angle_alpha   90.00
_cell.angle_beta   90.00
_cell.angle_gamma   90.00
#
_symmetry.space_group_name_H-M   'P 1'
#
loop_
_entity.id
_entity.type
_entity.pdbx_description
1 polymer ?
#
loop_
_entity_poly.entity_id
_entity_poly.type
_entity_poly.pdbx_seq_one_letter_code
_entity_poly.pdbx_strand_id
1 'polypeptide(L)'
;MKFTRSGRLIFTTFDPVCTAQILNLEKILETLVRFDPIWENMTSRFLLLCIPTKIPLGELVDELKQNNEIVITQMRRFVTQETSQETSLVIYTVHWHLLARVD
;
A
#
# COMPACT_ATOMS: atom_id res chain seq x y z
N MET A 1 8.90 7.80 -18.32
CA MET A 1 8.58 9.24 -18.12
C MET A 1 8.17 9.83 -19.44
N LYS A 2 7.07 10.59 -19.49
CA LYS A 2 6.58 11.26 -20.70
C LYS A 2 6.28 12.72 -20.42
N PHE A 3 6.57 13.60 -21.37
CA PHE A 3 6.23 15.01 -21.33
C PHE A 3 4.95 15.24 -22.14
N THR A 4 3.95 15.88 -21.56
CA THR A 4 2.72 16.22 -22.28
C THR A 4 2.85 17.57 -23.00
N ARG A 5 2.04 17.78 -24.04
CA ARG A 5 1.95 19.09 -24.73
C ARG A 5 1.52 20.24 -23.81
N SER A 6 0.93 19.92 -22.64
CA SER A 6 0.53 20.86 -21.60
C SER A 6 1.62 21.16 -20.56
N GLY A 7 2.86 20.68 -20.74
CA GLY A 7 3.94 20.92 -19.78
C GLY A 7 3.95 19.97 -18.57
N ARG A 8 3.03 19.00 -18.51
CA ARG A 8 2.94 18.02 -17.40
C ARG A 8 3.87 16.84 -17.61
N LEU A 9 4.48 16.38 -16.52
CA LEU A 9 5.30 15.16 -16.46
C LEU A 9 4.45 13.97 -16.01
N ILE A 10 4.49 12.89 -16.79
CA ILE A 10 3.84 11.62 -16.45
C ILE A 10 4.92 10.60 -16.09
N PHE A 11 4.84 10.10 -14.86
CA PHE A 11 5.57 8.93 -14.41
C PHE A 11 4.65 7.72 -14.46
N THR A 12 5.19 6.59 -14.92
CA THR A 12 4.47 5.32 -14.94
C THR A 12 5.38 4.30 -14.30
N THR A 13 4.89 3.62 -13.27
CA THR A 13 5.58 2.54 -12.59
C THR A 13 4.56 1.49 -12.21
N PHE A 14 5.01 0.24 -12.18
CA PHE A 14 4.22 -0.89 -11.68
C PHE A 14 4.60 -1.26 -10.25
N ASP A 15 5.66 -0.63 -9.72
CA ASP A 15 6.09 -0.82 -8.34
C ASP A 15 5.43 0.24 -7.42
N PRO A 16 4.60 -0.18 -6.46
CA PRO A 16 3.99 0.72 -5.49
C PRO A 16 5.03 1.46 -4.63
N VAL A 17 6.21 0.88 -4.37
CA VAL A 17 7.29 1.54 -3.61
C VAL A 17 7.84 2.73 -4.39
N CYS A 18 8.16 2.53 -5.67
CA CYS A 18 8.55 3.63 -6.55
C CYS A 18 7.48 4.73 -6.64
N THR A 19 6.20 4.35 -6.63
CA THR A 19 5.12 5.37 -6.66
C THR A 19 5.08 6.17 -5.37
N ALA A 20 5.22 5.53 -4.21
CA ALA A 20 5.31 6.22 -2.92
C ALA A 20 6.54 7.16 -2.86
N GLN A 21 7.64 6.79 -3.50
CA GLN A 21 8.81 7.67 -3.64
C GLN A 21 8.52 8.88 -4.55
N ILE A 22 7.77 8.69 -5.65
CA ILE A 22 7.32 9.78 -6.52
C ILE A 22 6.42 10.76 -5.75
N LEU A 23 5.57 10.27 -4.85
CA LEU A 23 4.75 11.15 -4.00
C LEU A 23 5.58 12.04 -3.05
N ASN A 24 6.82 11.66 -2.74
CA ASN A 24 7.74 12.48 -1.94
C ASN A 24 8.51 13.54 -2.77
N LEU A 25 8.29 13.64 -4.08
CA LEU A 25 9.03 14.59 -4.94
C LEU A 25 8.87 16.05 -4.51
N GLU A 26 7.74 16.45 -3.93
CA GLU A 26 7.56 17.81 -3.39
C GLU A 26 8.63 18.13 -2.34
N LYS A 27 8.95 17.18 -1.46
CA LYS A 27 10.01 17.34 -0.44
C LYS A 27 11.41 17.40 -1.05
N ILE A 28 11.63 16.69 -2.15
CA ILE A 28 12.94 16.63 -2.83
C ILE A 28 13.17 17.91 -3.66
N LEU A 29 12.12 18.42 -4.30
CA LEU A 29 12.20 19.55 -5.21
C LEU A 29 12.02 20.91 -4.51
N GLU A 30 11.70 20.90 -3.21
CA GLU A 30 11.45 22.10 -2.38
C GLU A 30 10.45 23.07 -3.03
N THR A 31 9.54 22.55 -3.84
CA THR A 31 8.55 23.32 -4.58
C THR A 31 7.24 22.55 -4.61
N LEU A 32 6.12 23.27 -4.59
CA LEU A 32 4.80 22.66 -4.54
C LEU A 32 4.54 21.92 -5.84
N VAL A 33 4.44 20.58 -5.76
CA VAL A 33 4.15 19.75 -6.93
C VAL A 33 2.79 19.11 -6.77
N ARG A 34 1.87 19.45 -7.68
CA ARG A 34 0.57 18.80 -7.77
C ARG A 34 0.72 17.45 -8.46
N PHE A 35 0.47 16.37 -7.73
CA PHE A 35 0.43 15.01 -8.26
C PHE A 35 -0.99 14.47 -8.22
N ASP A 36 -1.45 13.94 -9.36
CA ASP A 36 -2.70 13.19 -9.45
C ASP A 36 -2.34 11.71 -9.67
N PRO A 37 -2.12 10.93 -8.61
CA PRO A 37 -1.73 9.54 -8.75
C PRO A 37 -2.91 8.71 -9.27
N ILE A 38 -2.73 8.07 -10.42
CA ILE A 38 -3.72 7.17 -11.02
C ILE A 38 -3.28 5.74 -10.73
N TRP A 39 -4.08 5.03 -9.94
CA TRP A 39 -3.84 3.65 -9.55
C TRP A 39 -4.91 2.75 -10.17
N GLU A 40 -4.55 2.02 -11.24
CA GLU A 40 -5.46 1.09 -11.90
C GLU A 40 -4.99 -0.35 -11.65
N ASN A 41 -5.89 -1.17 -11.09
CA ASN A 41 -5.72 -2.63 -10.93
C ASN A 41 -4.42 -3.05 -10.21
N MET A 42 -3.86 -2.20 -9.36
CA MET A 42 -2.68 -2.56 -8.59
C MET A 42 -3.07 -3.45 -7.41
N THR A 43 -2.41 -4.60 -7.33
CA THR A 43 -2.45 -5.47 -6.16
C THR A 43 -1.08 -5.55 -5.53
N SER A 44 -1.03 -5.44 -4.20
CA SER A 44 0.22 -5.54 -3.46
C SER A 44 0.05 -6.57 -2.35
N ARG A 45 1.07 -7.42 -2.17
CA ARG A 45 1.11 -8.43 -1.11
C ARG A 45 2.17 -8.05 -0.10
N PHE A 46 1.79 -8.05 1.16
CA PHE A 46 2.64 -7.69 2.28
C PHE A 46 2.74 -8.85 3.27
N LEU A 47 3.89 -8.96 3.93
CA LEU A 47 4.17 -9.93 4.96
C LEU A 47 4.39 -9.20 6.29
N LEU A 48 3.57 -9.53 7.28
CA LEU A 48 3.75 -9.11 8.66
C LEU A 48 4.39 -10.25 9.44
N LEU A 49 5.45 -9.92 10.18
CA LEU A 49 6.18 -10.85 11.03
C LEU A 49 5.75 -10.68 12.49
N CYS A 50 5.94 -11.73 13.28
CA CYS A 50 5.79 -11.67 14.74
C CYS A 50 4.42 -11.21 15.25
N ILE A 51 3.34 -11.42 14.50
CA ILE A 51 1.98 -11.02 14.90
C ILE A 51 1.45 -11.97 15.97
N PRO A 52 1.10 -11.50 17.18
CA PRO A 52 0.58 -12.38 18.21
C PRO A 52 -0.61 -13.20 17.75
N THR A 53 -0.58 -14.52 17.96
CA THR A 53 -1.63 -15.46 17.53
C THR A 53 -2.97 -15.17 18.19
N LYS A 54 -2.96 -14.55 19.37
CA LYS A 54 -4.14 -14.09 20.11
C LYS A 54 -4.90 -12.93 19.46
N ILE A 55 -4.23 -12.10 18.65
CA ILE A 55 -4.90 -11.00 17.94
C ILE A 55 -5.73 -11.63 16.82
N PRO A 56 -7.04 -11.40 16.71
CA PRO A 56 -7.83 -11.92 15.60
C PRO A 56 -7.50 -11.17 14.31
N LEU A 57 -7.64 -11.83 13.15
CA LEU A 57 -7.38 -11.19 11.86
C LEU A 57 -8.36 -10.03 11.58
N GLY A 58 -9.57 -10.05 12.14
CA GLY A 58 -10.54 -8.96 12.02
C GLY A 58 -10.01 -7.66 12.62
N GLU A 59 -9.56 -7.68 13.88
CA GLU A 59 -8.95 -6.52 14.54
C GLU A 59 -7.74 -5.99 13.76
N LEU A 60 -6.89 -6.88 13.26
CA LEU A 60 -5.73 -6.49 12.45
C LEU A 60 -6.14 -5.80 11.13
N VAL A 61 -7.23 -6.25 10.49
CA VAL A 61 -7.78 -5.60 9.29
C VAL A 61 -8.31 -4.21 9.63
N ASP A 62 -9.01 -4.08 10.74
CA ASP A 62 -9.59 -2.80 11.17
C ASP A 62 -8.49 -1.79 11.52
N GLU A 63 -7.44 -2.21 12.24
CA GLU A 63 -6.27 -1.37 12.55
C GLU A 63 -5.54 -0.91 11.27
N LEU A 64 -5.35 -1.80 10.30
CA LEU A 64 -4.69 -1.48 9.04
C LEU A 64 -5.53 -0.52 8.18
N LYS A 65 -6.86 -0.65 8.20
CA LYS A 65 -7.79 0.25 7.49
C LYS A 65 -7.95 1.61 8.18
N GLN A 66 -7.96 1.65 9.51
CA GLN A 66 -8.17 2.91 10.23
C GLN A 66 -7.09 3.94 9.92
N ASN A 67 -5.85 3.46 9.72
CA ASN A 67 -4.70 4.32 9.50
C ASN A 67 -4.36 4.56 8.04
N ASN A 68 -5.02 3.86 7.10
CA ASN A 68 -4.67 3.92 5.69
C ASN A 68 -5.93 3.81 4.82
N GLU A 69 -6.02 4.59 3.74
CA GLU A 69 -7.09 4.46 2.73
C GLU A 69 -6.87 3.21 1.83
N ILE A 70 -6.86 2.02 2.44
CA ILE A 70 -6.55 0.74 1.78
C ILE A 70 -7.74 -0.23 1.82
N VAL A 71 -7.90 -1.00 0.74
CA VAL A 71 -8.86 -2.10 0.67
C VAL A 71 -8.10 -3.42 0.74
N ILE A 72 -8.18 -4.09 1.90
CA ILE A 72 -7.63 -5.44 2.09
C ILE A 72 -8.62 -6.45 1.50
N THR A 73 -8.20 -7.16 0.45
CA THR A 73 -9.05 -8.15 -0.25
C THR A 73 -8.83 -9.58 0.24
N GLN A 74 -7.65 -9.87 0.77
CA GLN A 74 -7.32 -11.17 1.32
C GLN A 74 -6.35 -11.03 2.48
N MET A 75 -6.54 -11.82 3.53
CA MET A 75 -5.59 -11.93 4.64
C MET A 75 -5.53 -13.38 5.12
N ARG A 76 -4.32 -13.88 5.39
CA ARG A 76 -4.09 -15.25 5.87
C ARG A 76 -2.98 -15.28 6.90
N ARG A 77 -3.23 -15.98 8.00
CA ARG A 77 -2.24 -16.30 9.04
C ARG A 77 -1.57 -17.64 8.79
N PHE A 78 -0.28 -17.70 9.03
CA PHE A 78 0.54 -18.90 9.04
C PHE A 78 1.17 -19.04 10.43
N VAL A 79 0.96 -20.20 11.05
CA VAL A 79 1.50 -20.53 12.37
C VAL A 79 2.50 -21.67 12.16
N THR A 80 3.75 -21.45 12.54
CA THR A 80 4.81 -22.46 12.53
C THR A 80 4.68 -23.35 13.77
N GLN A 81 4.74 -24.66 13.59
CA GLN A 81 4.54 -25.66 14.66
C GLN A 81 5.79 -25.89 15.53
N GLU A 82 6.95 -25.38 15.11
CA GLU A 82 8.19 -25.54 15.85
C GLU A 82 8.30 -24.51 16.96
N THR A 83 8.04 -24.98 18.19
CA THR A 83 8.11 -24.28 19.49
C THR A 83 7.00 -23.26 19.72
N SER A 84 6.20 -23.45 20.78
CA SER A 84 5.42 -22.48 21.59
C SER A 84 5.15 -21.05 21.07
N GLN A 85 4.94 -20.84 19.78
CA GLN A 85 5.02 -19.50 19.20
C GLN A 85 3.69 -18.77 19.44
N GLU A 86 3.73 -17.88 20.43
CA GLU A 86 2.71 -16.85 20.66
C GLU A 86 2.57 -15.89 19.48
N THR A 87 3.38 -16.04 18.43
CA THR A 87 3.45 -15.15 17.26
C THR A 87 3.32 -15.91 15.95
N SER A 88 2.90 -15.21 14.90
CA SER A 88 2.56 -15.76 13.59
C SER A 88 3.02 -14.86 12.45
N LEU A 89 3.07 -15.42 11.25
CA LEU A 89 3.26 -14.69 10.01
C LEU A 89 1.89 -14.39 9.41
N VAL A 90 1.65 -13.16 8.98
CA VAL A 90 0.40 -12.79 8.31
C VAL A 90 0.70 -12.22 6.94
N ILE A 91 0.15 -12.83 5.90
CA ILE A 91 0.17 -12.28 4.54
C ILE A 91 -1.15 -11.60 4.29
N TYR A 92 -1.11 -10.37 3.78
CA TYR A 92 -2.31 -9.67 3.32
C TYR A 92 -2.12 -9.07 1.93
N THR A 93 -3.21 -9.02 1.19
CA THR A 93 -3.29 -8.46 -0.15
C THR A 93 -4.12 -7.18 -0.08
N VAL A 94 -3.54 -6.10 -0.57
CA VAL A 94 -4.23 -4.82 -0.78
C VAL A 94 -4.57 -4.72 -2.26
N HIS A 95 -5.82 -4.35 -2.54
CA HIS A 95 -6.24 -3.88 -3.84
C HIS A 95 -6.38 -2.37 -3.78
N TRP A 96 -5.59 -1.67 -4.59
CA TRP A 96 -5.63 -0.21 -4.65
C TRP A 96 -6.81 0.18 -5.54
N HIS A 97 -7.89 0.70 -4.94
CA HIS A 97 -9.00 1.26 -5.68
C HIS A 97 -8.75 2.74 -5.99
N LEU A 98 -8.83 3.04 -7.29
CA LEU A 98 -8.86 4.34 -7.94
C LEU A 98 -9.37 5.49 -7.04
N LEU A 99 -8.49 6.38 -6.59
CA LEU A 99 -8.87 7.73 -6.12
C LEU A 99 -8.82 8.67 -7.33
N ALA A 100 -9.75 8.50 -8.27
CA ALA A 100 -9.97 9.53 -9.27
C ALA A 100 -10.78 10.66 -8.61
N ARG A 101 -10.11 11.75 -8.25
CA ARG A 101 -10.81 13.02 -8.01
C ARG A 101 -11.21 13.59 -9.36
N VAL A 102 -12.52 13.66 -9.59
CA VAL A 102 -13.08 14.48 -10.66
C VAL A 102 -13.08 15.91 -10.12
N ASP A 103 -12.22 16.74 -10.69
CA ASP A 103 -12.40 18.21 -10.70
C ASP A 103 -12.74 18.62 -12.14
#